data_AF-A0A970R0I9-F1
#
_entry.id   AF-A0A970R0I9-F1
#
_cell.length_a   1.000
_cell.length_b   1.000
_cell.length_c   1.000
_cell.angle_alpha   90.00
_cell.angle_beta   90.00
_cell.angle_gamma   90.00
#
_symmetry.space_group_name_H-M   'P 1'
#
loop_
_entity.id
_entity.type
_entity.pdbx_description
1 polymer ?
#
loop_
_entity_poly.entity_id
_entity_poly.type
_entity_poly.pdbx_seq_one_letter_code
_entity_poly.pdbx_strand_id
1 'polypeptide(L)'
;MDDLIKFEVVRPPKCLIIGKEIRYSDEALNNGDNRLPAFWNECYLDNIFVPLKSQVEYIYNDSHAGVFTDWYLSDGDFSYIVGMLMKEGAAVPEGYCRA
;
A
#
# COMPACT_ATOMS: atom_id res chain seq x y z
N MET A 1 9.76 -11.63 -25.73
CA MET A 1 10.21 -12.90 -25.13
C MET A 1 10.52 -12.51 -23.71
N ASP A 2 9.63 -12.88 -22.81
CA ASP A 2 9.65 -12.35 -21.45
C ASP A 2 10.46 -13.34 -20.61
N ASP A 3 11.76 -13.10 -20.55
CA ASP A 3 12.67 -13.95 -19.81
C ASP A 3 12.51 -13.68 -18.31
N LEU A 4 12.20 -14.72 -17.54
CA LEU A 4 12.23 -14.66 -16.08
C LEU A 4 13.69 -14.52 -15.62
N ILE A 5 14.10 -13.28 -15.33
CA ILE A 5 15.50 -12.98 -14.96
C ILE A 5 15.83 -13.34 -13.51
N LYS A 6 14.84 -13.40 -12.61
CA LYS A 6 15.01 -13.77 -11.20
C LYS A 6 13.67 -14.13 -10.54
N PHE A 7 13.64 -15.22 -9.79
CA PHE A 7 12.54 -15.58 -8.89
C PHE A 7 13.10 -16.06 -7.57
N GLU A 8 12.59 -15.53 -6.45
CA GLU A 8 13.00 -15.92 -5.12
C GLU A 8 11.81 -15.97 -4.18
N VAL A 9 11.82 -16.95 -3.28
CA VAL A 9 10.84 -17.07 -2.19
C VAL A 9 11.54 -16.66 -0.90
N VAL A 10 11.16 -15.50 -0.38
CA VAL A 10 11.69 -14.95 0.87
C VAL A 10 10.59 -14.90 1.91
N ARG A 11 10.96 -15.13 3.18
CA ARG A 11 10.05 -14.95 4.33
C ARG A 11 10.47 -13.68 5.06
N PRO A 12 9.78 -12.54 4.86
CA PRO A 12 10.08 -11.33 5.60
C PRO A 12 9.75 -11.51 7.08
N PRO A 13 10.33 -10.69 7.98
CA PRO A 13 9.79 -10.54 9.33
C PRO A 13 8.35 -10.03 9.26
N LYS A 14 7.63 -10.09 10.38
CA LYS A 14 6.31 -9.47 10.47
C LYS A 14 6.43 -7.97 10.21
N CYS A 15 5.74 -7.50 9.19
CA CYS A 15 5.61 -6.10 8.81
C CYS A 15 4.15 -5.78 8.50
N LEU A 16 3.82 -4.50 8.54
CA LEU A 16 2.51 -3.96 8.24
C LEU A 16 2.65 -2.92 7.13
N ILE A 17 1.63 -2.74 6.31
CA ILE A 17 1.50 -1.53 5.48
C ILE A 17 0.78 -0.47 6.31
N ILE A 18 1.30 0.76 6.37
CA ILE A 18 0.61 1.91 6.98
C ILE A 18 0.47 3.01 5.93
N GLY A 19 -0.74 3.53 5.74
CA GLY A 19 -1.00 4.47 4.67
C GLY A 19 -2.45 4.93 4.56
N LYS A 20 -2.75 5.63 3.46
CA LYS A 20 -4.11 6.02 3.08
C LYS A 20 -4.78 4.89 2.31
N GLU A 21 -6.04 4.62 2.65
CA GLU A 21 -6.85 3.59 2.01
C GLU A 21 -7.90 4.22 1.09
N ILE A 22 -8.16 3.55 -0.02
CA ILE A 22 -9.37 3.73 -0.83
C ILE A 22 -10.02 2.36 -1.04
N ARG A 23 -11.35 2.29 -0.91
CA ARG A 23 -12.12 1.14 -1.41
C ARG A 23 -12.31 1.28 -2.91
N TYR A 24 -11.97 0.24 -3.66
CA TYR A 24 -11.90 0.30 -5.11
C TYR A 24 -12.51 -0.95 -5.75
N SER A 25 -13.12 -0.77 -6.92
CA SER A 25 -13.77 -1.87 -7.65
C SER A 25 -12.80 -2.55 -8.60
N ASP A 26 -12.83 -3.88 -8.65
CA ASP A 26 -12.08 -4.68 -9.62
C ASP A 26 -12.49 -4.36 -11.07
N GLU A 27 -13.79 -4.12 -11.30
CA GLU A 27 -14.29 -3.73 -12.62
C GLU A 27 -13.71 -2.39 -13.07
N ALA A 28 -13.68 -1.39 -12.16
CA ALA A 28 -13.10 -0.09 -12.46
C ALA A 28 -11.58 -0.16 -12.71
N LEU A 29 -10.88 -1.11 -12.07
CA LEU A 29 -9.45 -1.32 -12.27
C LEU A 29 -9.14 -1.93 -13.64
N ASN A 30 -9.89 -2.97 -14.03
CA ASN A 30 -9.55 -3.79 -15.20
C ASN A 30 -10.24 -3.33 -16.49
N ASN A 31 -11.42 -2.74 -16.39
CA ASN A 31 -12.27 -2.40 -17.54
C ASN A 31 -12.70 -0.92 -17.56
N GLY A 32 -12.41 -0.16 -16.51
CA GLY A 32 -12.79 1.25 -16.38
C GLY A 32 -11.62 2.23 -16.49
N ASP A 33 -11.89 3.47 -16.09
CA ASP A 33 -10.85 4.48 -15.89
C ASP A 33 -10.14 4.19 -14.56
N ASN A 34 -8.90 3.70 -14.63
CA ASN A 34 -8.11 3.35 -13.46
C ASN A 34 -7.66 4.64 -12.74
N ARG A 35 -8.29 4.93 -11.59
CA ARG A 35 -8.02 6.11 -10.76
C ARG A 35 -6.88 5.91 -9.76
N LEU A 36 -6.28 4.72 -9.66
CA LEU A 36 -5.17 4.48 -8.72
C LEU A 36 -3.99 5.44 -8.97
N PRO A 37 -3.56 5.76 -10.21
CA PRO A 37 -2.53 6.78 -10.45
C PRO A 37 -2.88 8.16 -9.90
N ALA A 38 -4.15 8.58 -10.00
CA ALA A 38 -4.61 9.85 -9.44
C ALA A 38 -4.57 9.82 -7.90
N PHE A 39 -5.01 8.72 -7.30
CA PHE A 39 -4.94 8.52 -5.84
C PHE A 39 -3.50 8.53 -5.32
N TRP A 40 -2.55 7.94 -6.05
CA TRP A 40 -1.13 8.06 -5.75
C TRP A 40 -0.65 9.51 -5.77
N ASN A 41 -1.03 10.28 -6.79
CA ASN A 41 -0.66 11.68 -6.90
C ASN A 41 -1.22 12.52 -5.74
N GLU A 42 -2.48 12.29 -5.35
CA GLU A 42 -3.09 12.90 -4.17
C GLU A 42 -2.28 12.58 -2.90
N CYS A 43 -1.91 11.31 -2.69
CA CYS A 43 -1.08 10.91 -1.55
C CYS A 43 0.29 11.62 -1.52
N TYR A 44 0.90 11.84 -2.68
CA TYR A 44 2.15 12.61 -2.77
C TYR A 44 1.94 14.09 -2.43
N LEU A 45 0.89 14.71 -2.97
CA LEU A 45 0.56 16.11 -2.72
C LEU A 45 0.23 16.35 -1.24
N ASP A 46 -0.46 15.41 -0.60
CA ASP A 46 -0.80 15.42 0.82
C ASP A 46 0.39 15.10 1.74
N ASN A 47 1.56 14.80 1.18
CA ASN A 47 2.79 14.49 1.91
C ASN A 47 2.62 13.33 2.93
N ILE A 48 1.82 12.32 2.58
CA ILE A 48 1.45 11.27 3.55
C ILE A 48 2.64 10.43 4.05
N PHE A 49 3.73 10.44 3.30
CA PHE A 49 4.93 9.68 3.65
C PHE A 49 5.78 10.39 4.72
N VAL A 50 5.62 11.70 4.92
CA VAL A 50 6.41 12.48 5.91
C VAL A 50 6.23 11.95 7.34
N PRO A 51 5.00 11.78 7.88
CA PRO A 51 4.81 11.24 9.23
C PRO A 51 5.17 9.75 9.38
N LEU A 52 5.30 9.01 8.27
CA LEU A 52 5.80 7.63 8.28
C LEU A 52 7.33 7.61 8.34
N LYS A 53 7.98 8.45 7.53
CA LYS A 53 9.45 8.59 7.47
C LYS A 53 10.06 9.16 8.75
N SER A 54 9.29 9.88 9.56
CA SER A 54 9.77 10.36 10.86
C SER A 54 9.92 9.23 11.89
N GLN A 55 9.30 8.07 11.67
CA GLN A 55 9.37 6.90 12.56
C GLN A 55 10.52 5.97 12.17
N VAL A 56 11.74 6.52 12.08
CA VAL A 56 12.93 5.88 11.47
C VAL A 56 13.19 4.45 11.98
N GLU A 57 13.06 4.21 13.28
CA GLU A 57 13.32 2.89 13.89
C GLU A 57 12.32 1.81 13.43
N TYR A 58 11.12 2.23 13.03
CA TYR A 58 10.02 1.37 12.61
C TYR A 58 9.91 1.20 11.10
N ILE A 59 10.76 1.83 10.29
CA ILE A 59 10.77 1.60 8.84
C ILE A 59 11.34 0.20 8.57
N TYR A 60 10.58 -0.65 7.87
CA TYR A 60 11.08 -1.94 7.36
C TYR A 60 11.65 -1.77 5.95
N ASN A 61 10.93 -1.05 5.08
CA ASN A 61 11.37 -0.65 3.76
C ASN A 61 10.90 0.78 3.50
N ASP A 62 11.80 1.65 3.06
CA ASP A 62 11.53 3.08 2.85
C ASP A 62 10.88 3.38 1.49
N SER A 63 10.72 2.37 0.64
CA SER A 63 9.98 2.44 -0.61
C SER A 63 8.51 2.73 -0.35
N HIS A 64 7.93 3.60 -1.17
CA HIS A 64 6.48 3.81 -1.16
C HIS A 64 5.82 2.62 -1.86
N ALA A 65 4.79 2.06 -1.25
CA ALA A 65 4.15 0.84 -1.68
C ALA A 65 2.64 1.01 -1.86
N GLY A 66 2.11 0.29 -2.84
CA GLY A 66 0.68 0.09 -3.06
C GLY A 66 0.33 -1.35 -2.71
N VAL A 67 -0.61 -1.55 -1.81
CA VAL A 67 -1.02 -2.89 -1.37
C VAL A 67 -2.51 -3.08 -1.59
N PHE A 68 -2.82 -4.20 -2.23
CA PHE A 68 -4.15 -4.73 -2.43
C PHE A 68 -4.55 -5.59 -1.23
N THR A 69 -5.61 -5.23 -0.52
CA THR A 69 -6.14 -5.96 0.63
C THR A 69 -7.62 -6.30 0.44
N ASP A 70 -8.14 -7.16 1.32
CA ASP A 70 -9.58 -7.44 1.43
C ASP A 70 -10.26 -8.03 0.19
N TRP A 71 -9.48 -8.64 -0.70
CA TRP A 71 -9.99 -9.43 -1.84
C TRP A 71 -10.82 -10.64 -1.41
N TYR A 72 -10.64 -11.12 -0.18
CA TYR A 72 -11.38 -12.26 0.36
C TYR A 72 -12.86 -11.96 0.64
N LEU A 73 -13.27 -10.69 0.61
CA LEU A 73 -14.66 -10.30 0.87
C LEU A 73 -15.63 -10.71 -0.25
N SER A 74 -15.12 -11.03 -1.44
CA SER A 74 -15.91 -11.54 -2.57
C SER A 74 -17.09 -10.65 -3.00
N ASP A 75 -17.01 -9.34 -2.71
CA ASP A 75 -18.00 -8.33 -3.06
C ASP A 75 -17.70 -7.63 -4.39
N GLY A 76 -16.62 -8.02 -5.07
CA GLY A 76 -16.15 -7.39 -6.32
C GLY A 76 -15.26 -6.17 -6.10
N ASP A 77 -15.02 -5.80 -4.85
CA ASP A 77 -14.19 -4.67 -4.46
C ASP A 77 -12.97 -5.13 -3.64
N PHE A 78 -11.95 -4.29 -3.59
CA PHE A 78 -10.77 -4.45 -2.77
C PHE A 78 -10.44 -3.14 -2.07
N SER A 79 -9.67 -3.24 -0.99
CA SER A 79 -9.06 -2.08 -0.37
C SER A 79 -7.67 -1.88 -0.96
N TYR A 80 -7.31 -0.63 -1.25
CA TYR A 80 -6.02 -0.27 -1.79
C TYR A 80 -5.34 0.75 -0.89
N ILE A 81 -4.18 0.37 -0.36
CA ILE A 81 -3.42 1.20 0.57
C ILE A 81 -2.18 1.75 -0.15
N VAL A 82 -2.05 3.08 -0.17
CA VAL A 82 -0.80 3.77 -0.53
C VAL A 82 -0.08 4.15 0.75
N GLY A 83 1.13 3.64 0.95
CA GLY A 83 1.83 3.75 2.23
C GLY A 83 3.26 3.26 2.22
N MET A 84 3.76 2.88 3.41
CA MET A 84 5.11 2.32 3.60
C MET A 84 5.04 1.03 4.42
N LEU A 85 5.96 0.10 4.14
CA LEU A 85 6.12 -1.10 4.96
C LEU A 85 6.85 -0.75 6.26
N MET A 86 6.14 -0.89 7.36
CA MET A 86 6.59 -0.57 8.70
C MET A 86 6.67 -1.84 9.56
N LYS A 87 7.51 -1.81 10.58
CA LYS A 87 7.60 -2.84 11.62
C LYS A 87 6.40 -2.72 12.56
N GLU A 88 6.07 -3.82 13.24
CA GLU A 88 5.10 -3.76 14.34
C GLU A 88 5.49 -2.69 15.38
N GLY A 89 4.48 -2.03 15.95
CA GLY A 89 4.67 -0.96 16.94
C GLY A 89 4.74 0.46 16.35
N ALA A 90 4.84 0.61 15.02
CA ALA A 90 4.71 1.91 14.37
C ALA A 90 3.37 2.58 14.71
N ALA A 91 3.40 3.88 14.98
CA ALA A 91 2.22 4.69 15.14
C ALA A 91 1.50 4.85 13.81
N VAL A 92 0.17 4.78 13.84
CA VAL A 92 -0.71 5.03 12.70
C VAL A 92 -1.17 6.49 12.77
N PRO A 93 -0.75 7.37 11.84
CA PRO A 93 -1.20 8.76 11.84
C PRO A 93 -2.71 8.90 11.66
N GLU A 94 -3.27 10.03 12.05
CA GLU A 94 -4.71 10.27 11.94
C GLU A 94 -5.20 10.16 10.48
N GLY A 95 -6.27 9.39 10.28
CA GLY A 95 -6.85 9.14 8.97
C GLY A 95 -6.03 8.16 8.11
N TYR A 96 -5.12 7.39 8.71
CA TYR A 96 -4.39 6.30 8.06
C TYR A 96 -4.96 4.97 8.57
N CYS A 97 -4.74 3.91 7.80
CA CYS A 97 -5.04 2.55 8.18
C CYS A 97 -3.75 1.73 8.34
N ARG A 98 -3.90 0.50 8.81
CA ARG A 98 -2.85 -0.52 8.76
C ARG A 98 -3.42 -1.87 8.35
N ALA A 99 -2.64 -2.65 7.60
CA ALA A 99 -2.93 -4.04 7.24
C ALA A 99 -1.68 -4.91 7.34
#